data_AF-G5JC52-F1
#
_entry.id   AF-G5JC52-F1
#
_cell.length_a   1.000
_cell.length_b   1.000
_cell.length_c   1.000
_cell.angle_alpha   90.00
_cell.angle_beta   90.00
_cell.angle_gamma   90.00
#
_symmetry.space_group_name_H-M   'P 1'
#
loop_
_entity.id
_entity.type
_entity.pdbx_description
1 polymer ?
#
loop_
_entity_poly.entity_id
_entity_poly.type
_entity_poly.pdbx_seq_one_letter_code
_entity_poly.pdbx_strand_id
1 'polypeptide(L)'
;MNTPDLVKFQANPLSIPCTDLITQLLEDKRSHHTRLAYMKDLRDFFRYVYNAEEPTPELIENFLTQDRFVALSVVLKYKAHLRDERGLAEATINRRLAAIKSLVRFAHQLGKCNFSLSEVKGDKVVRYRDTTGVSKEVFRKILSIPDRQTLKGKRDYAILRLLWDNVL
;
A
#
# COMPACT_ATOMS: atom_id res chain seq x y z
N MET A 1 -33.41 29.51 -49.79
CA MET A 1 -32.71 28.25 -49.49
C MET A 1 -31.74 28.54 -48.34
N ASN A 2 -32.07 28.07 -47.13
CA ASN A 2 -31.32 28.39 -45.91
C ASN A 2 -30.40 27.21 -45.60
N THR A 3 -29.09 27.35 -45.78
CA THR A 3 -28.10 26.34 -45.40
C THR A 3 -27.93 26.35 -43.87
N PRO A 4 -28.16 25.24 -43.16
CA PRO A 4 -27.94 25.21 -41.72
C PRO A 4 -26.43 25.31 -41.42
N ASP A 5 -26.12 26.28 -40.58
CA ASP A 5 -24.78 26.59 -40.09
C ASP A 5 -24.25 25.40 -39.28
N LEU A 6 -23.21 24.74 -39.80
CA LEU A 6 -22.54 23.64 -39.14
C LEU A 6 -21.73 24.23 -37.97
N VAL A 7 -22.31 24.17 -36.77
CA VAL A 7 -21.65 24.48 -35.51
C VAL A 7 -20.33 23.71 -35.46
N LYS A 8 -19.22 24.43 -35.62
CA LYS A 8 -17.87 23.89 -35.50
C LYS A 8 -17.71 23.38 -34.07
N PHE A 9 -17.66 22.05 -33.90
CA PHE A 9 -17.25 21.43 -32.65
C PHE A 9 -15.78 21.77 -32.42
N GLN A 10 -15.51 22.84 -31.65
CA GLN A 10 -14.17 23.13 -31.16
C GLN A 10 -13.84 22.04 -30.16
N ALA A 11 -12.91 21.14 -30.53
CA ALA A 11 -12.30 20.22 -29.60
C ALA A 11 -11.56 21.05 -28.54
N ASN A 12 -12.24 21.34 -27.44
CA ASN A 12 -11.59 21.89 -26.27
C ASN A 12 -10.66 20.78 -25.77
N PRO A 13 -9.32 20.93 -25.80
CA PRO A 13 -8.43 19.92 -25.26
C PRO A 13 -8.85 19.70 -23.81
N LEU A 14 -9.06 18.44 -23.41
CA LEU A 14 -9.43 18.10 -22.04
C LEU A 14 -8.39 18.76 -21.12
N SER A 15 -8.75 19.86 -20.46
CA SER A 15 -7.90 20.55 -19.49
C SER A 15 -7.92 19.74 -18.20
N ILE A 16 -7.32 18.56 -18.25
CA ILE A 16 -7.18 17.69 -17.09
C ILE A 16 -6.13 18.37 -16.21
N PRO A 17 -6.46 18.68 -14.93
CA PRO A 17 -5.46 19.17 -13.99
C PRO A 17 -4.27 18.21 -14.00
N CYS A 18 -3.05 18.75 -14.09
CA CYS A 18 -1.84 17.93 -14.02
C CYS A 18 -1.65 17.42 -12.59
N THR A 19 -2.49 16.49 -12.17
CA THR A 19 -2.41 15.85 -10.86
C THR A 19 -1.19 14.93 -10.84
N ASP A 20 -0.40 15.00 -9.79
CA ASP A 20 0.76 14.14 -9.56
C ASP A 20 0.39 12.64 -9.72
N LEU A 21 1.28 11.85 -10.32
CA LEU A 21 1.04 10.45 -10.69
C LEU A 21 0.71 9.58 -9.48
N ILE A 22 1.39 9.80 -8.35
CA ILE A 22 1.10 9.08 -7.11
C ILE A 22 -0.27 9.48 -6.59
N THR A 23 -0.60 10.77 -6.62
CA THR A 23 -1.93 11.25 -6.21
C THR A 23 -3.04 10.55 -7.00
N GLN A 24 -2.91 10.48 -8.34
CA GLN A 24 -3.86 9.74 -9.19
C GLN A 24 -3.90 8.23 -8.86
N LEU A 25 -2.75 7.60 -8.64
CA LEU A 25 -2.65 6.19 -8.25
C LEU A 25 -3.37 5.92 -6.91
N LEU A 26 -3.27 6.85 -5.95
CA LEU A 26 -3.88 6.71 -4.64
C LEU A 26 -5.39 6.94 -4.71
N GLU A 27 -5.86 7.89 -5.52
CA GLU A 27 -7.29 8.13 -5.74
C GLU A 27 -8.01 6.90 -6.31
N ASP A 28 -7.36 6.14 -7.19
CA ASP A 28 -7.85 4.86 -7.72
C ASP A 28 -8.10 3.79 -6.62
N LYS A 29 -7.51 3.93 -5.42
CA LYS A 29 -7.70 2.96 -4.33
C LYS A 29 -8.96 3.24 -3.53
N ARG A 30 -9.74 2.19 -3.25
CA ARG A 30 -11.05 2.25 -2.57
C ARG A 30 -11.01 2.64 -1.09
N SER A 31 -9.94 2.33 -0.35
CA SER A 31 -9.86 2.53 1.10
C SER A 31 -8.79 3.54 1.48
N HIS A 32 -9.11 4.45 2.40
CA HIS A 32 -8.16 5.42 2.97
C HIS A 32 -6.94 4.74 3.61
N HIS A 33 -7.16 3.64 4.34
CA HIS A 33 -6.06 2.88 4.94
C HIS A 33 -5.13 2.27 3.87
N THR A 34 -5.69 1.78 2.76
CA THR A 34 -4.90 1.27 1.64
C THR A 34 -4.07 2.38 0.99
N ARG A 35 -4.64 3.58 0.82
CA ARG A 35 -3.92 4.75 0.30
C ARG A 35 -2.72 5.10 1.17
N LEU A 36 -2.92 5.21 2.48
CA LEU A 36 -1.85 5.52 3.44
C LEU A 36 -0.76 4.44 3.44
N ALA A 37 -1.15 3.16 3.39
CA ALA A 37 -0.19 2.06 3.34
C ALA A 37 0.67 2.11 2.07
N TYR A 38 0.05 2.35 0.91
CA TYR A 38 0.75 2.47 -0.36
C TYR A 38 1.70 3.68 -0.36
N MET A 39 1.24 4.85 0.11
CA MET A 39 2.09 6.04 0.20
C MET A 39 3.29 5.79 1.10
N LYS A 40 3.09 5.18 2.27
CA LYS A 40 4.17 4.81 3.19
C LYS A 40 5.17 3.85 2.54
N ASP A 41 4.69 2.85 1.82
CA ASP A 41 5.54 1.84 1.18
C ASP A 41 6.32 2.44 -0.01
N LEU A 42 5.70 3.33 -0.79
CA LEU A 42 6.39 4.07 -1.86
C LEU A 42 7.45 5.02 -1.30
N ARG A 43 7.14 5.80 -0.25
CA ARG A 43 8.14 6.65 0.44
C ARG A 43 9.36 5.87 0.88
N ASP A 44 9.16 4.68 1.45
CA ASP A 44 10.26 3.83 1.89
C ASP A 44 11.15 3.38 0.72
N PHE A 45 10.55 3.03 -0.42
CA PHE A 45 11.29 2.70 -1.64
C PHE A 45 12.09 3.89 -2.18
N PHE A 46 11.46 5.06 -2.34
CA PHE A 46 12.14 6.25 -2.86
C PHE A 46 13.22 6.77 -1.91
N ARG A 47 13.04 6.59 -0.60
CA ARG A 47 14.08 6.82 0.40
C ARG A 47 15.27 5.91 0.21
N TYR A 48 15.04 4.62 -0.06
CA TYR A 48 16.13 3.68 -0.31
C TYR A 48 16.90 4.01 -1.59
N VAL A 49 16.20 4.35 -2.67
CA VAL A 49 16.84 4.55 -4.00
C VAL A 49 17.52 5.92 -4.12
N TYR A 50 16.88 6.98 -3.62
CA TYR A 50 17.29 8.37 -3.86
C TYR A 50 17.68 9.12 -2.59
N ASN A 51 17.65 8.47 -1.41
CA ASN A 51 17.82 9.12 -0.11
C ASN A 51 16.85 10.31 0.10
N ALA A 52 15.66 10.22 -0.50
CA ALA A 52 14.63 11.27 -0.44
C ALA A 52 13.61 10.98 0.67
N GLU A 53 13.09 12.03 1.31
CA GLU A 53 12.03 11.88 2.31
C GLU A 53 10.67 11.58 1.68
N GLU A 54 10.40 12.18 0.52
CA GLU A 54 9.14 12.11 -0.22
C GLU A 54 9.37 11.79 -1.71
N PRO A 55 8.48 11.01 -2.34
CA PRO A 55 8.54 10.73 -3.78
C PRO A 55 8.02 11.94 -4.57
N THR A 56 8.91 12.85 -4.93
CA THR A 56 8.57 14.01 -5.76
C THR A 56 8.27 13.57 -7.21
N PRO A 57 7.47 14.35 -7.98
CA PRO A 57 7.18 14.05 -9.38
C PRO A 57 8.44 13.79 -10.22
N GLU A 58 9.50 14.57 -10.00
CA GLU A 58 10.79 14.42 -10.68
C GLU A 58 11.47 13.09 -10.37
N LEU A 59 11.51 12.67 -9.09
CA LEU A 59 12.09 11.39 -8.70
C LEU A 59 11.31 10.20 -9.28
N ILE A 60 9.99 10.33 -9.30
CA ILE A 60 9.10 9.32 -9.90
C ILE A 60 9.38 9.20 -11.39
N GLU A 61 9.45 10.32 -12.10
CA GLU A 61 9.79 10.34 -13.52
C GLU A 61 11.18 9.77 -13.78
N ASN A 62 12.18 10.16 -13.00
CA ASN A 62 13.54 9.62 -13.08
C ASN A 62 13.55 8.10 -12.93
N PHE A 63 12.75 7.54 -12.01
CA PHE A 63 12.64 6.08 -11.84
C PHE A 63 11.92 5.41 -13.03
N LEU A 64 10.82 6.00 -13.51
CA LEU A 64 9.97 5.41 -14.56
C LEU A 64 10.57 5.47 -15.96
N THR A 65 11.50 6.41 -16.19
CA THR A 65 12.25 6.58 -17.45
C THR A 65 13.54 5.77 -17.50
N GLN A 66 13.93 5.10 -16.41
CA GLN A 66 15.09 4.22 -16.43
C GLN A 66 14.94 3.08 -17.44
N ASP A 67 16.09 2.59 -17.91
CA ASP A 67 16.16 1.32 -18.61
C ASP A 67 15.54 0.18 -17.78
N ARG A 68 14.87 -0.76 -18.47
CA ARG A 68 14.17 -1.88 -17.85
C ARG A 68 15.08 -2.68 -16.93
N PHE A 69 16.32 -2.97 -17.34
CA PHE A 69 17.24 -3.79 -16.55
C PHE A 69 17.71 -3.03 -15.31
N VAL A 70 17.96 -1.72 -15.46
CA VAL A 70 18.30 -0.85 -14.32
C VAL A 70 17.17 -0.82 -13.30
N ALA A 71 15.94 -0.53 -13.73
CA ALA A 71 14.78 -0.48 -12.85
C ALA A 71 14.54 -1.83 -12.13
N LEU A 72 14.64 -2.94 -12.86
CA LEU A 72 14.51 -4.28 -12.29
C LEU A 72 15.60 -4.55 -11.25
N SER A 73 16.86 -4.21 -11.57
CA SER A 73 17.99 -4.43 -10.67
C SER A 73 17.84 -3.65 -9.36
N VAL A 74 17.35 -2.41 -9.42
CA VAL A 74 17.12 -1.57 -8.24
C VAL A 74 16.03 -2.16 -7.36
N VAL A 75 14.94 -2.65 -7.95
CA VAL A 75 13.84 -3.29 -7.19
C VAL A 75 14.29 -4.60 -6.55
N LEU A 76 15.13 -5.39 -7.23
CA LEU A 76 15.71 -6.62 -6.67
C LEU A 76 16.69 -6.33 -5.52
N LYS A 77 17.53 -5.29 -5.66
CA LYS A 77 18.40 -4.81 -4.57
C LYS A 77 17.60 -4.34 -3.37
N TYR A 78 16.53 -3.57 -3.60
CA TYR A 78 15.62 -3.16 -2.55
C TYR A 78 14.98 -4.36 -1.83
N LYS A 79 14.51 -5.36 -2.59
CA LYS A 79 13.98 -6.60 -2.01
C LYS A 79 15.00 -7.29 -1.10
N ALA A 80 16.26 -7.44 -1.57
CA ALA A 80 17.33 -8.02 -0.78
C ALA A 80 17.61 -7.20 0.49
N HIS A 81 17.69 -5.87 0.39
CA HIS A 81 17.85 -4.97 1.53
C HIS A 81 16.73 -5.14 2.58
N LEU A 82 15.46 -5.23 2.14
CA LEU A 82 14.34 -5.45 3.06
C LEU A 82 14.44 -6.77 3.82
N ARG A 83 14.99 -7.80 3.19
CA ARG A 83 15.13 -9.15 3.75
C ARG A 83 16.37 -9.27 4.62
N ASP A 84 17.52 -8.94 4.07
CA ASP A 84 18.84 -9.29 4.61
C ASP A 84 19.34 -8.24 5.61
N GLU A 85 19.12 -6.95 5.34
CA GLU A 85 19.57 -5.87 6.23
C GLU A 85 18.50 -5.47 7.25
N ARG A 86 17.22 -5.47 6.83
CA ARG A 86 16.11 -5.04 7.70
C ARG A 86 15.36 -6.18 8.37
N GLY A 87 15.55 -7.43 7.94
CA GLY A 87 14.91 -8.59 8.55
C GLY A 87 13.38 -8.53 8.56
N LEU A 88 12.74 -7.91 7.55
CA LEU A 88 11.28 -7.75 7.54
C LEU A 88 10.59 -9.07 7.19
N ALA A 89 9.40 -9.28 7.77
CA ALA A 89 8.54 -10.41 7.41
C ALA A 89 8.14 -10.37 5.92
N GLU A 90 7.99 -11.55 5.31
CA GLU A 90 7.71 -11.74 3.89
C GLU A 90 6.40 -11.03 3.47
N ALA A 91 5.41 -11.00 4.37
CA ALA A 91 4.16 -10.29 4.14
C ALA A 91 4.39 -8.77 3.94
N THR A 92 5.30 -8.17 4.73
CA THR A 92 5.64 -6.75 4.63
C THR A 92 6.46 -6.47 3.38
N ILE A 93 7.43 -7.34 3.05
CA ILE A 93 8.22 -7.24 1.81
C ILE A 93 7.27 -7.30 0.59
N ASN A 94 6.38 -8.29 0.55
CA ASN A 94 5.43 -8.45 -0.54
C ASN A 94 4.47 -7.27 -0.68
N ARG A 95 4.00 -6.70 0.44
CA ARG A 95 3.15 -5.50 0.42
C ARG A 95 3.87 -4.31 -0.22
N ARG A 96 5.14 -4.10 0.13
CA ARG A 96 5.98 -3.03 -0.45
C ARG A 96 6.24 -3.23 -1.92
N LEU A 97 6.61 -4.45 -2.33
CA LEU A 97 6.77 -4.80 -3.74
C LEU A 97 5.47 -4.62 -4.53
N ALA A 98 4.31 -4.92 -3.93
CA ALA A 98 3.01 -4.70 -4.56
C ALA A 98 2.72 -3.20 -4.78
N ALA A 99 3.10 -2.32 -3.85
CA ALA A 99 2.97 -0.88 -4.03
C ALA A 99 3.82 -0.38 -5.22
N ILE A 100 5.09 -0.80 -5.31
CA ILE A 100 6.00 -0.43 -6.41
C ILE A 100 5.47 -0.96 -7.75
N LYS A 101 5.06 -2.23 -7.81
CA LYS A 101 4.46 -2.82 -9.02
C LYS A 101 3.19 -2.09 -9.45
N SER A 102 2.37 -1.66 -8.50
CA SER A 102 1.15 -0.90 -8.79
C SER A 102 1.48 0.45 -9.40
N LEU A 103 2.52 1.14 -8.92
CA LEU A 103 2.99 2.40 -9.51
C LEU A 103 3.46 2.19 -10.94
N VAL A 104 4.33 1.22 -11.19
CA VAL A 104 4.86 0.93 -12.54
C VAL A 104 3.74 0.52 -13.50
N ARG A 105 2.83 -0.35 -13.05
CA ARG A 105 1.66 -0.75 -13.86
C ARG A 105 0.79 0.44 -14.23
N PHE A 106 0.53 1.33 -13.27
CA PHE A 106 -0.28 2.53 -13.50
C PHE A 106 0.42 3.50 -14.46
N ALA A 107 1.72 3.74 -14.26
CA ALA A 107 2.53 4.54 -15.17
C ALA A 107 2.54 3.97 -16.60
N HIS A 108 2.69 2.66 -16.74
CA HIS A 108 2.67 1.97 -18.03
C HIS A 108 1.31 2.10 -18.72
N GLN A 109 0.20 2.01 -17.98
CA GLN A 109 -1.15 2.24 -18.53
C GLN A 109 -1.35 3.66 -19.05
N LEU A 110 -0.66 4.63 -18.46
CA LEU A 110 -0.66 6.04 -18.88
C LEU A 110 0.45 6.37 -19.91
N GLY A 111 1.20 5.37 -20.40
CA GLY A 111 2.28 5.57 -21.36
C GLY A 111 3.53 6.28 -20.80
N LYS A 112 3.66 6.42 -19.48
CA LYS A 112 4.79 7.10 -18.80
C LYS A 112 5.98 6.19 -18.50
N CYS A 113 5.90 4.91 -18.86
CA CYS A 113 6.92 3.91 -18.58
C CYS A 113 6.84 2.79 -19.62
N ASN A 114 8.00 2.28 -20.06
CA ASN A 114 8.09 1.23 -21.07
C ASN A 114 8.52 -0.14 -20.51
N PHE A 115 8.42 -0.34 -19.19
CA PHE A 115 8.79 -1.60 -18.53
C PHE A 115 7.72 -2.09 -17.55
N SER A 116 7.86 -3.35 -17.15
CA SER A 116 7.00 -4.00 -16.15
C SER A 116 7.87 -4.69 -15.09
N LEU A 117 7.33 -4.80 -13.87
CA LEU A 117 7.95 -5.50 -12.75
C LEU A 117 7.25 -6.84 -12.45
N SER A 118 6.53 -7.41 -13.42
CA SER A 118 5.85 -8.70 -13.27
C SER A 118 6.80 -9.86 -12.93
N GLU A 119 8.05 -9.77 -13.36
CA GLU A 119 9.10 -10.78 -13.15
C GLU A 119 9.61 -10.84 -11.71
N VAL A 120 9.46 -9.76 -10.94
CA VAL A 120 9.88 -9.70 -9.52
C VAL A 120 8.96 -10.60 -8.70
N LYS A 121 9.38 -11.80 -8.33
CA LYS A 121 8.55 -12.71 -7.53
C LYS A 121 8.48 -12.26 -6.06
N GLY A 122 7.29 -12.34 -5.49
CA GLY A 122 7.09 -12.20 -4.05
C GLY A 122 7.61 -13.43 -3.29
N ASP A 123 7.96 -13.24 -2.03
CA ASP A 123 8.40 -14.33 -1.17
C ASP A 123 7.21 -15.14 -0.65
N LYS A 124 7.41 -16.44 -0.42
CA LYS A 124 6.34 -17.30 0.08
C LYS A 124 6.04 -16.93 1.53
N VAL A 125 4.87 -16.34 1.76
CA VAL A 125 4.42 -16.01 3.12
C VAL A 125 3.99 -17.29 3.81
N VAL A 126 4.80 -17.78 4.74
CA VAL A 126 4.37 -18.82 5.67
C VAL A 126 3.47 -18.13 6.70
N ARG A 127 2.16 -18.40 6.64
CA ARG A 127 1.24 -17.93 7.68
C ARG A 127 1.53 -18.72 8.94
N TYR A 128 2.39 -18.20 9.81
CA TYR A 128 2.34 -18.60 11.22
C TYR A 128 1.08 -17.95 11.82
N ARG A 129 -0.03 -18.68 11.74
CA ARG A 129 -1.29 -18.30 12.38
C ARG A 129 -1.78 -19.51 13.14
N ASP A 130 -1.27 -19.65 14.36
CA ASP A 130 -2.06 -20.34 15.36
C ASP A 130 -3.23 -19.42 15.72
N THR A 131 -4.36 -19.68 15.08
CA THR A 131 -5.65 -19.03 15.37
C THR A 131 -6.59 -19.99 16.07
N THR A 132 -6.07 -21.03 16.75
CA THR A 132 -6.92 -22.01 17.46
C THR A 132 -7.73 -21.42 18.62
N GLY A 133 -7.64 -20.11 18.84
CA GLY A 133 -8.44 -19.38 19.80
C GLY A 133 -7.95 -19.62 21.21
N VAL A 134 -8.69 -19.09 22.18
CA VAL A 134 -8.39 -19.25 23.60
C VAL A 134 -9.44 -20.16 24.22
N SER A 135 -9.04 -21.15 25.02
CA SER A 135 -9.99 -22.03 25.70
C SER A 135 -10.86 -21.25 26.69
N LYS A 136 -12.05 -21.79 27.01
CA LYS A 136 -12.96 -21.19 28.00
C LYS A 136 -12.27 -20.97 29.35
N GLU A 137 -11.42 -21.90 29.77
CA GLU A 137 -10.69 -21.87 31.03
C GLU A 137 -9.64 -20.75 31.05
N VAL A 138 -8.89 -20.61 29.95
CA VAL A 138 -7.89 -19.54 29.82
C VAL A 138 -8.58 -18.19 29.75
N PHE A 139 -9.70 -18.07 29.02
CA PHE A 139 -10.42 -16.81 28.94
C PHE A 139 -11.05 -16.39 30.28
N ARG A 140 -11.56 -17.35 31.08
CA ARG A 140 -12.00 -17.07 32.46
C ARG A 140 -10.87 -16.49 33.32
N LYS A 141 -9.64 -16.99 33.16
CA LYS A 141 -8.47 -16.41 33.86
C LYS A 141 -8.22 -14.98 33.40
N ILE A 142 -8.29 -14.71 32.10
CA ILE A 142 -8.15 -13.35 31.54
C ILE A 142 -9.21 -12.40 32.11
N LEU A 143 -10.48 -12.84 32.22
CA LEU A 143 -11.58 -12.04 32.81
C LEU A 143 -11.40 -11.72 34.31
N SER A 144 -10.46 -12.37 34.99
CA SER A 144 -10.15 -12.12 36.40
C SER A 144 -9.02 -11.10 36.60
N ILE A 145 -8.28 -10.74 35.55
CA ILE A 145 -7.15 -9.80 35.60
C ILE A 145 -7.59 -8.36 35.92
N PRO A 146 -8.66 -7.81 35.34
CA PRO A 146 -9.03 -6.41 35.61
C PRO A 146 -9.57 -6.21 37.04
N ASP A 147 -9.00 -5.23 37.75
CA ASP A 147 -9.49 -4.85 39.08
C ASP A 147 -10.81 -4.09 39.00
N ARG A 148 -11.89 -4.77 39.37
CA ARG A 148 -13.27 -4.27 39.32
C ARG A 148 -13.60 -3.24 40.39
N GLN A 149 -12.69 -2.94 41.32
CA GLN A 149 -12.86 -1.82 42.26
C GLN A 149 -12.57 -0.48 41.58
N THR A 150 -11.77 -0.47 40.52
CA THR A 150 -11.46 0.74 39.75
C THR A 150 -12.41 0.96 38.56
N LEU A 151 -12.64 2.21 38.17
CA LEU A 151 -13.42 2.53 36.96
C LEU A 151 -12.79 1.92 35.69
N LYS A 152 -11.46 1.95 35.61
CA LYS A 152 -10.71 1.36 34.50
C LYS A 152 -10.93 -0.15 34.41
N GLY A 153 -10.80 -0.87 35.52
CA GLY A 153 -10.96 -2.33 35.50
C GLY A 153 -12.41 -2.77 35.29
N LYS A 154 -13.41 -2.01 35.72
CA LYS A 154 -14.82 -2.26 35.33
C LYS A 154 -15.02 -2.14 33.82
N ARG A 155 -14.45 -1.11 33.19
CA ARG A 155 -14.51 -0.90 31.74
C ARG A 155 -13.79 -2.02 30.98
N ASP A 156 -12.55 -2.33 31.38
CA ASP A 156 -11.73 -3.33 30.71
C ASP A 156 -12.36 -4.74 30.85
N TYR A 157 -12.95 -5.05 32.02
CA TYR A 157 -13.76 -6.27 32.20
C TYR A 157 -14.97 -6.31 31.26
N ALA A 158 -15.74 -5.22 31.15
CA ALA A 158 -16.90 -5.16 30.28
C ALA A 158 -16.54 -5.35 28.80
N ILE A 159 -15.44 -4.75 28.33
CA ILE A 159 -14.95 -4.92 26.97
C ILE A 159 -14.54 -6.37 26.71
N LEU A 160 -13.76 -6.98 27.61
CA LEU A 160 -13.36 -8.38 27.47
C LEU A 160 -14.56 -9.33 27.49
N ARG A 161 -15.54 -9.05 28.35
CA ARG A 161 -16.76 -9.83 28.45
C ARG A 161 -17.61 -9.73 27.18
N LEU A 162 -17.82 -8.52 26.69
CA LEU A 162 -18.52 -8.28 25.43
C LEU A 162 -17.81 -8.94 24.25
N LEU A 163 -16.48 -8.85 24.19
CA LEU A 163 -15.70 -9.48 23.14
C LEU A 163 -15.94 -10.99 23.11
N TRP A 164 -15.90 -11.66 24.27
CA TRP A 164 -16.13 -13.11 24.37
C TRP A 164 -17.57 -13.54 24.09
N ASP A 165 -18.54 -12.81 24.65
CA ASP A 165 -19.94 -13.15 24.50
C ASP A 165 -20.44 -12.91 23.05
N ASN A 166 -19.71 -12.12 22.24
CA ASN A 166 -20.04 -11.82 20.84
C ASN A 166 -19.10 -12.48 19.80
N VAL A 167 -18.21 -13.41 20.20
CA VAL A 167 -17.45 -14.21 19.22
C VAL A 167 -18.41 -15.22 18.57
N LEU A 168 -18.84 -14.92 17.34
CA LEU A 168 -19.57 -15.83 16.43
C LEU A 168 -18.63 -16.89 15.84
#